data_AF-A0A8E2EWY9-F1
#
_entry.id   AF-A0A8E2EWY9-F1
#
_cell.length_a   1.000
_cell.length_b   1.000
_cell.length_c   1.000
_cell.angle_alpha   90.00
_cell.angle_beta   90.00
_cell.angle_gamma   90.00
#
_symmetry.space_group_name_H-M   'P 1'
#
loop_
_entity.id
_entity.type
_entity.pdbx_description
1 polymer ?
#
loop_
_entity_poly.entity_id
_entity_poly.type
_entity_poly.pdbx_seq_one_letter_code
_entity_poly.pdbx_strand_id
1 'polypeptide(L)'
;RLLAHTIRTYLLNPSNLAPLLRTIRATLFPSNTLAPPRAPPTSAEAQAIKRRCAATLLAALPSSIACRFFATKDRGAMQAQIETSLDCLGDSYLNKHLVFSVLELIVVRLVPEVAEKGVVDLMEERLG
;
A
#
# COMPACT_ATOMS: atom_id res chain seq x y z
N ARG A 1 -0.72 -18.63 9.77
CA ARG A 1 -0.26 -18.83 11.17
C ARG A 1 1.26 -18.82 11.31
N LEU A 2 2.01 -19.44 10.38
CA LEU A 2 3.49 -19.45 10.40
C LEU A 2 4.10 -18.03 10.47
N LEU A 3 3.72 -17.13 9.57
CA LEU A 3 4.22 -15.74 9.53
C LEU A 3 4.04 -14.97 10.86
N ALA A 4 2.86 -15.04 11.45
CA ALA A 4 2.57 -14.38 12.73
C ALA A 4 3.43 -14.94 13.87
N HIS A 5 3.66 -16.25 13.88
CA HIS A 5 4.56 -16.90 14.83
C HIS A 5 6.00 -16.43 14.60
N THR A 6 6.49 -16.38 13.36
CA THR A 6 7.85 -15.91 13.05
C THR A 6 8.05 -14.45 13.46
N ILE A 7 7.05 -13.60 13.22
CA ILE A 7 7.08 -12.20 13.65
C ILE A 7 7.17 -12.10 15.17
N ARG A 8 6.33 -12.83 15.93
CA ARG A 8 6.38 -12.79 17.40
C ARG A 8 7.66 -13.38 17.98
N THR A 9 8.13 -14.50 17.45
CA THR A 9 9.28 -15.24 18.00
C THR A 9 10.61 -14.56 17.68
N TYR A 10 10.75 -13.96 16.49
CA TYR A 10 12.04 -13.45 16.02
C TYR A 10 12.08 -11.93 15.85
N LEU A 11 11.01 -11.32 15.33
CA LEU A 11 11.00 -9.86 15.06
C LEU A 11 10.59 -9.06 16.30
N LEU A 12 9.63 -9.53 17.09
CA LEU A 12 9.12 -8.85 18.29
C LEU A 12 9.81 -9.33 19.58
N ASN A 13 10.87 -10.12 19.48
CA ASN A 13 11.66 -10.52 20.65
C ASN A 13 12.38 -9.30 21.23
N PRO A 14 12.19 -8.95 22.51
CA PRO A 14 12.73 -7.74 23.12
C PRO A 14 14.26 -7.65 23.05
N SER A 15 14.96 -8.78 23.04
CA SER A 15 16.43 -8.83 22.92
C SER A 15 16.94 -8.43 21.53
N ASN A 16 16.13 -8.67 20.48
CA ASN A 16 16.53 -8.46 19.09
C ASN A 16 15.86 -7.25 18.44
N LEU A 17 14.76 -6.76 19.03
CA LEU A 17 13.97 -5.68 18.47
C LEU A 17 14.76 -4.37 18.35
N ALA A 18 15.41 -3.94 19.44
CA ALA A 18 16.19 -2.69 19.45
C ALA A 18 17.36 -2.71 18.45
N PRO A 19 18.23 -3.74 18.39
CA PRO A 19 19.28 -3.81 17.39
C PRO A 19 18.73 -3.93 15.97
N LEU A 20 17.64 -4.67 15.74
CA LEU A 20 16.99 -4.77 14.43
C LEU A 20 16.47 -3.42 13.94
N LEU A 21 15.73 -2.70 14.78
CA LEU A 21 15.22 -1.35 14.46
C LEU A 21 16.37 -0.38 14.19
N ARG A 22 17.47 -0.48 14.95
CA ARG A 22 18.67 0.34 14.73
C ARG A 22 19.31 0.05 13.38
N THR A 23 19.42 -1.22 13.00
CA THR A 23 19.94 -1.63 11.68
C THR A 23 19.03 -1.17 10.56
N ILE A 24 17.72 -1.43 10.64
CA ILE A 24 16.73 -0.98 9.66
C ILE A 24 16.83 0.53 9.46
N ARG A 25 16.89 1.29 10.55
CA ARG A 25 17.05 2.75 10.52
C ARG A 25 18.36 3.16 9.85
N ALA A 26 19.48 2.53 10.21
CA ALA A 26 20.79 2.86 9.62
C ALA A 26 20.84 2.54 8.11
N THR A 27 20.15 1.48 7.67
CA THR A 27 20.10 1.09 6.27
C THR A 27 19.14 1.95 5.44
N LEU A 28 17.98 2.32 5.99
CA LEU A 28 16.95 3.09 5.27
C LEU A 28 17.20 4.60 5.36
N PHE A 29 17.81 5.07 6.46
CA PHE A 29 18.09 6.47 6.74
C PHE A 29 19.57 6.64 7.11
N PRO A 30 20.49 6.64 6.13
CA PRO A 30 21.90 6.95 6.36
C PRO A 30 22.01 8.29 7.13
N SER A 31 22.83 8.32 8.18
CA SER A 31 22.95 9.50 9.07
C SER A 31 21.65 9.95 9.76
N ASN A 32 20.63 9.07 9.84
CA ASN A 32 19.32 9.36 10.42
C ASN A 32 18.62 10.55 9.73
N THR A 33 18.96 10.82 8.47
CA THR A 33 18.30 11.85 7.67
C THR A 33 17.25 11.20 6.78
N LEU A 34 16.10 11.86 6.68
CA LEU A 34 15.09 11.49 5.69
C LEU A 34 15.63 11.85 4.31
N ALA A 35 15.33 11.03 3.31
CA ALA A 35 15.53 11.43 1.92
C ALA A 35 14.80 12.77 1.67
N PRO A 36 15.32 13.64 0.78
CA PRO A 36 14.61 14.86 0.43
C PRO A 36 13.18 14.54 0.01
N PRO A 37 12.20 15.39 0.35
CA PRO A 37 10.82 15.20 -0.07
C PRO A 37 10.78 14.96 -1.58
N ARG A 38 10.04 13.93 -1.98
CA ARG A 38 9.88 13.65 -3.41
C ARG A 38 9.21 14.87 -4.04
N ALA A 39 9.86 15.45 -5.06
CA ALA A 39 9.22 16.50 -5.85
C ALA A 39 7.99 15.90 -6.54
N PRO A 40 6.80 16.50 -6.37
CA PRO A 40 5.62 16.04 -7.08
C PRO A 40 5.86 16.20 -8.59
N PRO A 41 5.49 15.22 -9.41
CA PRO A 41 5.63 15.33 -10.86
C PRO A 41 4.77 16.49 -11.36
N THR A 42 5.23 17.14 -12.42
CA THR A 42 4.42 18.10 -13.16
C THR A 42 3.20 17.40 -13.77
N SER A 43 2.16 18.15 -14.15
CA SER A 43 0.95 17.56 -14.76
C SER A 43 1.26 16.77 -16.03
N ALA A 44 2.19 17.26 -16.86
CA ALA A 44 2.64 16.57 -18.06
C ALA A 44 3.41 15.27 -17.74
N GLU A 45 4.30 15.30 -16.74
CA GLU A 45 5.03 14.11 -16.30
C GLU A 45 4.10 13.08 -15.67
N ALA A 46 3.13 13.51 -14.87
CA ALA A 46 2.12 12.64 -14.28
C ALA A 46 1.31 11.92 -15.38
N GLN A 47 0.91 12.64 -16.42
CA GLN A 47 0.24 12.05 -17.58
C GLN A 47 1.14 11.06 -18.33
N ALA A 48 2.43 11.38 -18.50
CA ALA A 48 3.39 10.47 -19.13
C ALA A 48 3.60 9.18 -18.31
N ILE A 49 3.71 9.30 -16.98
CA ILE A 49 3.79 8.17 -16.06
C ILE A 49 2.53 7.31 -16.16
N LYS A 50 1.35 7.94 -16.21
CA LYS A 50 0.07 7.26 -16.35
C LYS A 50 -0.02 6.46 -17.65
N ARG A 51 0.32 7.08 -18.78
CA ARG A 51 0.38 6.42 -20.10
C ARG A 51 1.34 5.24 -20.10
N ARG A 52 2.54 5.42 -19.53
CA ARG A 52 3.53 4.36 -19.42
C ARG A 52 3.04 3.20 -18.55
N CYS A 53 2.38 3.51 -17.42
CA CYS A 53 1.78 2.51 -16.54
C CYS A 53 0.71 1.71 -17.28
N ALA A 54 -0.22 2.40 -17.96
CA ALA A 54 -1.28 1.76 -18.74
C ALA A 54 -0.73 0.84 -19.83
N ALA A 55 0.28 1.29 -20.58
CA ALA A 55 0.95 0.47 -21.59
C ALA A 55 1.64 -0.77 -20.97
N THR A 56 2.27 -0.60 -19.80
CA THR A 56 2.95 -1.69 -19.08
C THR A 56 1.94 -2.73 -18.57
N LEU A 57 0.82 -2.28 -17.99
CA LEU A 57 -0.25 -3.15 -17.53
C LEU A 57 -0.89 -3.92 -18.69
N LEU A 58 -1.14 -3.24 -19.82
CA LEU A 58 -1.66 -3.89 -21.01
C LEU A 58 -0.68 -4.90 -21.61
N ALA A 59 0.63 -4.64 -21.53
CA ALA A 59 1.67 -5.55 -21.99
C ALA A 59 1.82 -6.79 -21.10
N ALA A 60 1.47 -6.70 -19.82
CA ALA A 60 1.48 -7.83 -18.89
C ALA A 60 0.33 -8.83 -19.16
N LEU A 61 -0.73 -8.42 -19.87
CA LEU A 61 -1.87 -9.26 -20.19
C LEU A 61 -1.69 -9.98 -21.53
N PRO A 62 -1.88 -11.31 -21.59
CA PRO A 62 -2.01 -12.03 -22.86
C PRO A 62 -3.14 -11.44 -23.72
N SER A 63 -2.93 -11.38 -25.04
CA SER A 63 -3.85 -10.73 -25.99
C SER A 63 -5.28 -11.24 -25.88
N SER A 64 -5.49 -12.55 -25.66
CA SER A 64 -6.83 -13.13 -25.52
C SER A 64 -7.56 -12.63 -24.26
N ILE A 65 -6.82 -12.45 -23.16
CA ILE A 65 -7.37 -11.92 -21.90
C ILE A 65 -7.71 -10.45 -22.07
N ALA A 66 -6.79 -9.66 -22.63
CA ALA A 66 -7.02 -8.24 -22.89
C ALA A 66 -8.24 -8.01 -23.80
N CYS A 67 -8.35 -8.75 -24.91
CA CYS A 67 -9.49 -8.60 -25.82
C CYS A 67 -10.82 -8.94 -25.15
N ARG A 68 -10.84 -9.97 -24.30
CA ARG A 68 -12.06 -10.41 -23.63
C ARG A 68 -12.46 -9.49 -22.47
N PHE A 69 -11.49 -8.99 -21.72
CA PHE A 69 -11.73 -8.09 -20.59
C PHE A 69 -12.22 -6.71 -21.06
N PHE A 70 -11.56 -6.12 -22.06
CA PHE A 70 -11.90 -4.80 -22.57
C PHE A 70 -12.97 -4.83 -23.69
N ALA A 71 -13.46 -6.02 -24.05
CA ALA A 71 -14.46 -6.24 -25.10
C ALA A 71 -14.14 -5.55 -26.45
N THR A 72 -12.85 -5.36 -26.76
CA THR A 72 -12.36 -4.72 -27.98
C THR A 72 -11.11 -5.43 -28.48
N LYS A 73 -10.71 -5.19 -29.73
CA LYS A 73 -9.39 -5.60 -30.26
C LYS A 73 -8.44 -4.41 -30.42
N ASP A 74 -8.95 -3.19 -30.30
CA ASP A 74 -8.14 -1.98 -30.41
C ASP A 74 -7.33 -1.76 -29.13
N ARG A 75 -6.01 -1.90 -29.24
CA ARG A 75 -5.07 -1.68 -28.13
C ARG A 75 -5.04 -0.24 -27.66
N GLY A 76 -5.33 0.73 -28.55
CA GLY A 76 -5.43 2.14 -28.19
C GLY A 76 -6.60 2.38 -27.25
N ALA A 77 -7.80 1.88 -27.62
CA ALA A 77 -8.97 1.90 -26.75
C ALA A 77 -8.75 1.16 -25.42
N MET A 78 -8.07 0.01 -25.41
CA MET A 78 -7.72 -0.70 -24.17
C MET A 78 -6.85 0.15 -23.26
N GLN A 79 -5.79 0.75 -23.81
CA GLN A 79 -4.89 1.59 -23.04
C GLN A 79 -5.62 2.81 -22.46
N ALA A 80 -6.47 3.46 -23.24
CA ALA A 80 -7.29 4.58 -22.77
C ALA A 80 -8.21 4.17 -21.60
N GLN A 81 -8.84 2.99 -21.65
CA GLN A 81 -9.65 2.48 -20.53
C GLN A 81 -8.82 2.21 -19.27
N ILE A 82 -7.61 1.67 -19.42
CA ILE A 82 -6.69 1.49 -18.28
C ILE A 82 -6.29 2.87 -17.73
N GLU A 83 -5.99 3.84 -18.58
CA GLU A 83 -5.72 5.22 -18.14
C GLU A 83 -6.91 5.75 -17.34
N THR A 84 -8.14 5.67 -17.84
CA THR A 84 -9.32 6.11 -17.06
C THR A 84 -9.43 5.39 -15.72
N SER A 85 -9.14 4.08 -15.68
CA SER A 85 -9.15 3.32 -14.42
C SER A 85 -8.08 3.81 -13.44
N LEU A 86 -6.91 4.23 -13.93
CA LEU A 86 -5.83 4.76 -13.11
C LEU A 86 -6.14 6.14 -12.50
N ASP A 87 -7.18 6.85 -12.95
CA ASP A 87 -7.58 8.13 -12.35
C ASP A 87 -7.98 7.99 -10.88
N CYS A 88 -8.45 6.81 -10.45
CA CYS A 88 -8.77 6.56 -9.05
C CYS A 88 -7.57 6.72 -8.12
N LEU A 89 -6.34 6.47 -8.61
CA LEU A 89 -5.11 6.64 -7.83
C LEU A 89 -4.70 8.11 -7.68
N GLY A 90 -5.23 9.00 -8.54
CA GLY A 90 -5.05 10.44 -8.43
C GLY A 90 -6.04 11.12 -7.48
N ASP A 91 -7.08 10.41 -7.05
CA ASP A 91 -8.16 10.97 -6.25
C ASP A 91 -7.79 11.01 -4.75
N SER A 92 -7.81 12.20 -4.16
CA SER A 92 -7.41 12.38 -2.75
C SER A 92 -8.38 11.73 -1.75
N TYR A 93 -9.67 11.64 -2.09
CA TYR A 93 -10.68 11.05 -1.22
C TYR A 93 -10.53 9.52 -1.18
N LEU A 94 -10.33 8.89 -2.34
CA LEU A 94 -10.03 7.46 -2.42
C LEU A 94 -8.71 7.13 -1.72
N ASN A 95 -7.67 7.94 -1.94
CA ASN A 95 -6.37 7.76 -1.30
C ASN A 95 -6.46 7.91 0.23
N LYS A 96 -7.28 8.83 0.74
CA LYS A 96 -7.54 8.96 2.18
C LYS A 96 -8.10 7.65 2.74
N HIS A 97 -9.18 7.13 2.15
CA HIS A 97 -9.82 5.89 2.59
C HIS A 97 -8.89 4.68 2.50
N LEU A 98 -8.07 4.60 1.45
CA LEU A 98 -7.07 3.56 1.31
C LEU A 98 -6.07 3.59 2.47
N VAL A 99 -5.54 4.78 2.82
CA VAL A 99 -4.61 4.93 3.95
C VAL A 99 -5.28 4.53 5.27
N PHE A 100 -6.50 4.99 5.53
CA PHE A 100 -7.24 4.60 6.74
C PHE A 100 -7.49 3.09 6.80
N SER A 101 -7.84 2.45 5.68
CA SER A 101 -8.04 1.00 5.62
C SER A 101 -6.74 0.23 5.90
N VAL A 102 -5.60 0.72 5.41
CA VAL A 102 -4.29 0.13 5.71
C VAL A 102 -3.94 0.29 7.19
N LEU A 103 -4.17 1.48 7.76
CA LEU A 103 -3.93 1.74 9.18
C LEU A 103 -4.82 0.86 10.06
N GLU A 104 -6.11 0.76 9.75
CA GLU A 104 -7.05 -0.13 10.42
C GLU A 104 -6.59 -1.58 10.36
N LEU A 105 -6.17 -2.06 9.19
CA LEU A 105 -5.64 -3.41 9.04
C LEU A 105 -4.39 -3.64 9.91
N ILE A 106 -3.48 -2.67 9.98
CA ILE A 106 -2.29 -2.75 10.84
C ILE A 106 -2.72 -2.81 12.31
N VAL A 107 -3.66 -1.97 12.74
CA VAL A 107 -4.17 -1.94 14.12
C VAL A 107 -4.77 -3.29 14.50
N VAL A 108 -5.68 -3.82 13.67
CA VAL A 108 -6.33 -5.12 13.89
C VAL A 108 -5.30 -6.28 13.91
N ARG A 109 -4.21 -6.17 13.14
CA ARG A 109 -3.16 -7.19 13.14
C ARG A 109 -2.26 -7.13 14.37
N LEU A 110 -2.06 -5.96 14.96
CA LEU A 110 -1.23 -5.76 16.14
C LEU A 110 -2.00 -6.01 17.44
N VAL A 111 -3.25 -5.54 17.50
CA VAL A 111 -4.16 -5.61 18.65
C VAL A 111 -5.47 -6.25 18.19
N PRO A 112 -5.51 -7.58 18.03
CA PRO A 112 -6.68 -8.28 17.51
C PRO A 112 -7.94 -8.09 18.36
N GLU A 113 -7.80 -7.74 19.65
CA GLU A 113 -8.90 -7.45 20.58
C GLU A 113 -9.77 -6.27 20.07
N VAL A 114 -9.16 -5.33 19.34
CA VAL A 114 -9.84 -4.14 18.77
C VAL A 114 -10.76 -4.50 17.59
N ALA A 115 -10.60 -5.69 16.99
CA ALA A 115 -11.52 -6.16 15.96
C ALA A 115 -12.80 -6.77 16.53
N GLU A 116 -12.78 -7.24 17.78
CA GLU A 116 -13.93 -7.87 18.44
C GLU A 116 -14.73 -6.87 19.28
N LYS A 117 -14.03 -5.94 19.94
CA LYS A 117 -14.62 -4.92 20.81
C LYS A 117 -14.12 -3.53 20.42
N GLY A 118 -15.01 -2.53 20.49
CA GLY A 118 -14.62 -1.15 20.26
C GLY A 118 -13.54 -0.70 21.27
N VAL A 119 -12.70 0.26 20.87
CA VAL A 119 -11.66 0.81 21.76
C VAL A 119 -12.25 1.30 23.07
N VAL A 120 -13.45 1.89 23.03
CA VAL A 120 -14.17 2.38 24.22
C VAL A 120 -14.56 1.22 25.15
N ASP A 121 -15.18 0.18 24.61
CA ASP A 121 -15.57 -1.01 25.38
C ASP A 121 -14.37 -1.69 26.04
N LEU A 122 -13.23 -1.76 25.33
CA LEU A 122 -11.97 -2.28 25.86
C LEU A 122 -11.39 -1.42 26.97
N MET A 123 -11.52 -0.09 26.88
CA MET A 123 -11.05 0.82 27.92
C MET A 123 -11.91 0.72 29.19
N GLU A 124 -13.24 0.62 29.03
CA GLU A 124 -14.16 0.44 30.17
C GLU A 124 -13.93 -0.90 30.90
N GLU A 125 -13.69 -1.99 30.17
CA GLU A 125 -13.41 -3.31 30.77
C GLU A 125 -12.05 -3.37 31.51
N ARG A 126 -11.12 -2.45 31.21
CA ARG A 126 -9.78 -2.39 31.83
C ARG A 126 -9.65 -1.37 32.94
N LEU A 127 -10.48 -0.32 32.92
CA LEU A 127 -10.52 0.74 33.93
C LEU A 127 -11.61 0.54 34.99
N GLY A 128 -12.42 -0.52 34.86
CA GLY A 128 -13.37 -1.00 35.88
C GLY A 128 -12.70 -1.50 37.15
#